data_AF-A0A317IMB6-F1
#
_entry.id   AF-A0A317IMB6-F1
#
_cell.length_a   1.000
_cell.length_b   1.000
_cell.length_c   1.000
_cell.angle_alpha   90.00
_cell.angle_beta   90.00
_cell.angle_gamma   90.00
#
_symmetry.space_group_name_H-M   'P 1'
#
loop_
_entity.id
_entity.type
_entity.pdbx_description
1 polymer ?
#
loop_
_entity_poly.entity_id
_entity_poly.type
_entity_poly.pdbx_seq_one_letter_code
_entity_poly.pdbx_strand_id
1 'polypeptide(L)'
;MTNSTTEYRTPGATYRLQFHKDFRFVDGRDLVPYLSDLGITDLYSSPRYKARRGSSHGYDIANPLRVNSELGTEEDFDEMAAKLRHYS
;
A
#
# COMPACT_ATOMS: atom_id res chain seq x y z
N MET A 1 1.30 -5.11 -33.49
CA MET A 1 1.16 -5.47 -32.07
C MET A 1 2.36 -4.87 -31.34
N THR A 2 2.21 -3.69 -30.74
CA THR A 2 3.29 -3.00 -30.02
C THR A 2 3.42 -3.60 -28.62
N ASN A 3 4.53 -4.29 -28.36
CA ASN A 3 4.89 -4.72 -27.02
C ASN A 3 5.08 -3.47 -26.15
N SER A 4 4.16 -3.24 -25.20
CA SER A 4 4.38 -2.25 -24.14
C SER A 4 5.42 -2.82 -23.18
N THR A 5 6.69 -2.48 -23.39
CA THR A 5 7.71 -2.61 -22.36
C THR A 5 7.33 -1.67 -21.22
N THR A 6 6.88 -2.21 -20.10
CA THR A 6 6.75 -1.45 -18.86
C THR A 6 8.13 -0.89 -18.52
N GLU A 7 8.33 0.41 -18.71
CA GLU A 7 9.54 1.12 -18.29
C GLU A 7 9.70 0.95 -16.77
N TYR A 8 10.85 0.43 -16.33
CA TYR A 8 11.17 0.34 -14.92
C TYR A 8 11.43 1.75 -14.37
N ARG A 9 10.46 2.28 -13.62
CA ARG A 9 10.58 3.57 -12.91
C ARG A 9 11.32 3.38 -11.59
N THR A 10 12.42 4.11 -11.39
CA THR A 10 13.06 4.23 -10.08
C THR A 10 12.23 5.15 -9.18
N PRO A 11 11.88 4.72 -7.95
CA PRO A 11 11.24 5.60 -6.97
C PRO A 11 12.08 6.85 -6.69
N GLY A 12 11.46 8.05 -6.71
CA GLY A 12 12.14 9.31 -6.41
C GLY A 12 12.34 9.54 -4.91
N ALA A 13 11.26 9.42 -4.14
CA ALA A 13 11.25 9.51 -2.69
C ALA A 13 10.22 8.51 -2.12
N THR A 14 10.67 7.67 -1.18
CA THR A 14 9.81 6.65 -0.57
C THR A 14 9.37 7.04 0.84
N TYR A 15 8.12 6.73 1.19
CA TYR A 15 7.61 6.89 2.56
C TYR A 15 7.10 5.56 3.12
N ARG A 16 7.59 5.17 4.30
CA ARG A 16 7.24 3.89 4.94
C ARG A 16 5.91 4.01 5.69
N LEU A 17 4.91 3.25 5.27
CA LEU A 17 3.65 3.08 6.00
C LEU A 17 3.57 1.71 6.68
N GLN A 18 3.21 1.72 7.96
CA GLN A 18 3.02 0.52 8.77
C GLN A 18 1.52 0.31 9.00
N PHE A 19 0.91 -0.57 8.21
CA PHE A 19 -0.50 -0.89 8.34
C PHE A 19 -0.75 -1.86 9.50
N HIS A 20 -1.82 -1.60 10.25
CA HIS A 20 -2.33 -2.43 11.34
C HIS A 20 -3.83 -2.11 11.55
N LYS A 21 -4.51 -2.78 12.50
CA LYS A 21 -5.95 -2.59 12.74
C LYS A 21 -6.38 -1.13 12.97
N ASP A 22 -5.51 -0.33 13.60
CA ASP A 22 -5.75 1.09 13.89
C ASP A 22 -5.18 2.07 12.81
N PHE A 23 -4.58 1.55 11.73
CA PHE A 23 -4.11 2.33 10.58
C PHE A 23 -4.18 1.45 9.33
N ARG A 24 -5.27 1.58 8.59
CA ARG A 24 -5.72 0.69 7.51
C ARG A 24 -5.43 1.29 6.12
N PHE A 25 -5.74 0.56 5.05
CA PHE A 25 -5.52 1.05 3.68
C PHE A 25 -6.30 2.33 3.37
N VAL A 26 -7.51 2.48 3.92
CA VAL A 26 -8.29 3.72 3.77
C VAL A 26 -7.60 4.92 4.40
N ASP A 27 -6.93 4.73 5.54
CA ASP A 27 -6.19 5.80 6.22
C ASP A 27 -4.95 6.19 5.40
N GLY A 28 -4.25 5.19 4.85
CA GLY A 28 -3.14 5.40 3.91
C GLY A 28 -3.57 6.12 2.63
N ARG A 29 -4.73 5.75 2.06
CA ARG A 29 -5.35 6.41 0.91
C ARG A 29 -5.65 7.86 1.21
N ASP A 30 -6.19 8.16 2.38
CA ASP A 30 -6.60 9.52 2.72
C ASP A 30 -5.39 10.43 3.00
N LEU A 31 -4.24 9.85 3.35
CA LEU A 31 -2.95 10.54 3.49
C LEU A 31 -2.26 10.88 2.16
N VAL A 32 -2.64 10.24 1.04
CA VAL A 32 -1.97 10.41 -0.27
C VAL A 32 -1.80 11.87 -0.71
N PRO A 33 -2.83 12.76 -0.66
CA PRO A 33 -2.67 14.14 -1.10
C PRO A 33 -1.59 14.89 -0.31
N TYR A 34 -1.57 14.69 1.01
CA TYR A 34 -0.55 15.28 1.88
C TYR A 34 0.86 14.77 1.56
N LEU A 35 1.02 13.48 1.29
CA LEU A 35 2.33 12.91 0.94
C LEU A 35 2.81 13.42 -0.42
N SER A 36 1.91 13.63 -1.37
CA SER A 36 2.23 14.25 -2.66
C SER A 36 2.70 15.70 -2.47
N ASP A 37 2.00 16.50 -1.66
CA ASP A 37 2.41 17.87 -1.33
C ASP A 37 3.79 17.93 -0.63
N LEU A 38 4.13 16.89 0.14
CA LEU A 38 5.44 16.74 0.77
C LEU A 38 6.56 16.34 -0.22
N GLY A 39 6.20 15.89 -1.42
CA GLY A 39 7.14 15.44 -2.45
C GLY A 39 7.47 13.94 -2.42
N ILE A 40 6.68 13.13 -1.70
CA ILE A 40 6.79 11.68 -1.71
C ILE A 40 6.23 11.13 -3.02
N THR A 41 6.97 10.24 -3.67
CA THR A 41 6.58 9.66 -4.95
C THR A 41 6.08 8.22 -4.85
N ASP A 42 6.49 7.49 -3.81
CA ASP A 42 6.21 6.06 -3.67
C ASP A 42 5.99 5.69 -2.21
N LEU A 43 5.05 4.77 -1.96
CA LEU A 43 4.87 4.20 -0.63
C LEU A 43 5.62 2.88 -0.51
N TYR A 44 6.42 2.78 0.54
CA TYR A 44 6.97 1.50 0.99
C TYR A 44 6.06 0.92 2.08
N SER A 45 5.12 0.05 1.74
CA SER A 45 4.17 -0.50 2.71
C SER A 45 4.71 -1.70 3.50
N SER A 46 4.18 -1.91 4.70
CA SER A 46 4.27 -3.19 5.41
C SER A 46 3.58 -4.33 4.64
N PRO A 47 3.82 -5.61 5.00
CA PRO A 47 3.16 -6.74 4.36
C PRO A 47 1.63 -6.62 4.44
N ARG A 48 0.95 -6.84 3.30
CA ARG A 48 -0.52 -6.78 3.19
C ARG A 48 -1.23 -8.12 3.42
N TYR A 49 -0.47 -9.21 3.52
CA TYR A 49 -1.00 -10.56 3.57
C TYR A 49 -1.57 -10.92 4.94
N LYS A 50 -2.51 -11.88 4.97
CA LYS A 50 -3.13 -12.35 6.20
C LYS A 50 -2.07 -12.84 7.19
N ALA A 51 -1.96 -12.10 8.29
CA ALA A 51 -1.11 -12.40 9.43
C ALA A 51 -1.90 -13.13 10.53
N ARG A 52 -1.26 -13.50 11.65
CA ARG A 52 -2.04 -13.98 12.80
C ARG A 52 -2.89 -12.83 13.34
N ARG A 53 -4.05 -13.17 13.90
CA ARG A 53 -5.01 -12.21 14.45
C ARG A 53 -4.33 -11.33 15.50
N GLY A 54 -4.50 -10.00 15.39
CA GLY A 54 -3.91 -9.03 16.32
C GLY A 54 -2.43 -8.71 16.08
N SER A 55 -1.85 -9.12 14.95
CA SER A 55 -0.50 -8.72 14.57
C SER A 55 -0.43 -7.22 14.27
N SER A 56 0.50 -6.52 14.92
CA SER A 56 0.76 -5.10 14.68
C SER A 56 1.73 -4.83 13.52
N HIS A 57 2.44 -5.86 13.03
CA HIS A 57 3.51 -5.69 12.03
C HIS A 57 3.28 -6.48 10.74
N GLY A 58 2.49 -7.55 10.75
CA GLY A 58 2.08 -8.30 9.56
C GLY A 58 3.11 -9.27 8.96
N TYR A 59 4.26 -9.47 9.60
CA TYR A 59 5.33 -10.36 9.11
C TYR A 59 5.10 -11.85 9.48
N ASP A 60 4.21 -12.10 10.43
CA ASP A 60 3.74 -13.42 10.85
C ASP A 60 2.66 -13.95 9.89
N ILE A 61 3.03 -14.06 8.61
CA ILE A 61 2.12 -14.43 7.53
C ILE A 61 1.53 -15.83 7.80
N ALA A 62 0.21 -15.87 7.93
CA ALA A 62 -0.59 -17.08 8.07
C ALA A 62 -1.15 -17.56 6.72
N ASN A 63 -1.41 -16.64 5.78
CA ASN A 63 -1.82 -16.98 4.42
C ASN A 63 -1.34 -15.91 3.41
N PRO A 64 -0.42 -16.24 2.49
CA PRO A 64 0.13 -15.29 1.51
C PRO A 64 -0.81 -15.03 0.32
N LEU A 65 -1.92 -15.75 0.18
CA LEU A 65 -2.88 -15.61 -0.93
C LEU A 65 -4.06 -14.69 -0.60
N ARG A 66 -4.10 -14.13 0.61
CA ARG A 66 -5.21 -13.29 1.06
C ARG A 66 -4.70 -12.03 1.69
N VAL A 67 -5.38 -10.92 1.42
CA VAL A 67 -5.19 -9.68 2.19
C VAL A 67 -5.61 -9.90 3.64
N ASN A 68 -4.88 -9.27 4.57
CA ASN A 68 -5.28 -9.26 5.97
C ASN A 68 -6.54 -8.41 6.13
N SER A 69 -7.66 -9.05 6.48
CA SER A 69 -8.95 -8.38 6.70
C SER A 69 -8.92 -7.31 7.80
N GLU A 70 -7.93 -7.34 8.71
CA GLU A 70 -7.73 -6.27 9.71
C GLU A 70 -7.22 -4.95 9.07
N LEU A 71 -6.63 -5.02 7.88
CA LEU A 71 -6.10 -3.85 7.16
C LEU A 71 -7.09 -3.25 6.17
N GLY A 72 -8.16 -3.98 5.81
CA GLY A 72 -9.13 -3.61 4.78
C GLY A 72 -9.40 -4.74 3.80
N THR A 73 -10.04 -4.41 2.69
CA THR A 73 -10.32 -5.34 1.58
C THR A 73 -9.26 -5.25 0.47
N GLU A 74 -9.37 -6.11 -0.54
CA GLU A 74 -8.55 -5.98 -1.77
C GLU A 74 -8.90 -4.69 -2.52
N GLU A 75 -10.19 -4.33 -2.56
CA GLU A 75 -10.66 -3.09 -3.15
C GLU A 75 -10.11 -1.85 -2.43
N ASP A 76 -10.08 -1.83 -1.09
CA ASP A 76 -9.47 -0.73 -0.33
C ASP A 76 -8.00 -0.50 -0.72
N PHE A 77 -7.25 -1.60 -0.94
CA PHE A 77 -5.86 -1.55 -1.38
C PHE A 77 -5.75 -1.03 -2.82
N ASP A 78 -6.59 -1.51 -3.73
CA ASP A 78 -6.58 -1.12 -5.13
C ASP A 78 -6.95 0.36 -5.31
N GLU A 79 -7.91 0.86 -4.53
CA GLU A 79 -8.26 2.28 -4.47
C GLU A 79 -7.10 3.14 -3.97
N MET A 80 -6.40 2.70 -2.91
CA MET A 80 -5.21 3.38 -2.41
C MET A 80 -4.12 3.44 -3.49
N ALA A 81 -3.86 2.31 -4.16
CA ALA A 81 -2.86 2.23 -5.23
C ALA A 81 -3.26 3.09 -6.44
N ALA A 82 -4.54 3.15 -6.80
CA ALA A 82 -5.05 4.00 -7.87
C ALA A 82 -4.87 5.49 -7.52
N LYS A 83 -5.15 5.87 -6.27
CA LYS A 83 -4.96 7.24 -5.80
C LYS A 83 -3.49 7.63 -5.83
N LEU A 84 -2.57 6.77 -5.41
CA LEU A 84 -1.13 7.04 -5.53
C LEU A 84 -0.71 7.30 -6.98
N ARG A 85 -1.15 6.46 -7.92
CA ARG A 85 -0.87 6.65 -9.36
C ARG A 85 -1.44 7.94 -9.92
N HIS A 86 -2.53 8.45 -9.36
CA HIS A 86 -3.11 9.73 -9.77
C HIS A 86 -2.26 10.94 -9.34
N TYR A 87 -1.56 10.84 -8.20
CA TYR A 87 -0.73 11.90 -7.61
C TYR A 87 0.77 11.79 -7.95
N SER A 88 1.17 10.76 -8.71
CA SER A 88 2.57 10.44 -9.04
C SER A 88 2.98 10.94 -10.43
#